data_AF-A0AAW6XFB1-F1
#
_entry.id   AF-A0AAW6XFB1-F1
#
_cell.length_a   1.000
_cell.length_b   1.000
_cell.length_c   1.000
_cell.angle_alpha   90.00
_cell.angle_beta   90.00
_cell.angle_gamma   90.00
#
_symmetry.space_group_name_H-M   'P 1'
#
loop_
_entity.id
_entity.type
_entity.pdbx_description
1 polymer ?
#
loop_
_entity_poly.entity_id
_entity_poly.type
_entity_poly.pdbx_seq_one_letter_code
_entity_poly.pdbx_strand_id
1 'polypeptide(L)'
;MRKLLSGLGIKSKKILNFFGYLMNRNYTVNTRFGKKKTLKPDSNDKVFTSFSGTNTFSYKGIVVVKKGGCYTVKEAKLQGYASRFLSGVFTDARSLALAFDSALSDVDKDKHYALRAKNQNIQCPHCRSIYLLYKSMQSEQYGEVYIECPHCQEVHPSDSVSRVDWPLYFHTLFIT
;
A
#
# COMPACT_ATOMS: atom_id res chain seq x y z
N MET A 1 32.14 -11.97 -58.57
CA MET A 1 33.31 -11.28 -57.99
C MET A 1 32.87 -10.43 -56.79
N ARG A 2 33.79 -10.28 -55.82
CA ARG A 2 33.86 -9.48 -54.57
C ARG A 2 32.84 -8.31 -54.42
N LYS A 3 32.12 -8.15 -53.29
CA LYS A 3 32.51 -7.47 -52.00
C LYS A 3 32.92 -5.99 -52.25
N LEU A 4 32.31 -4.93 -51.70
CA LEU A 4 32.17 -4.52 -50.28
C LEU A 4 31.35 -3.20 -50.14
N LEU A 5 30.61 -3.09 -49.02
CA LEU A 5 30.39 -1.92 -48.11
C LEU A 5 29.77 -0.62 -48.68
N SER A 6 28.97 0.17 -47.97
CA SER A 6 28.49 0.24 -46.58
C SER A 6 27.46 1.38 -46.51
N GLY A 7 26.51 1.32 -45.56
CA GLY A 7 25.84 2.52 -45.08
C GLY A 7 24.40 2.32 -44.62
N LEU A 8 24.23 2.20 -43.29
CA LEU A 8 23.14 2.76 -42.46
C LEU A 8 21.70 2.54 -42.99
N GLY A 9 20.84 1.74 -42.37
CA GLY A 9 20.58 1.66 -40.94
C GLY A 9 19.07 1.88 -40.73
N ILE A 10 18.49 1.13 -39.79
CA ILE A 10 17.09 1.15 -39.33
C ILE A 10 16.13 0.24 -40.14
N LYS A 11 16.17 -1.06 -39.81
CA LYS A 11 15.02 -1.96 -39.99
C LYS A 11 14.19 -1.94 -38.70
N SER A 12 13.12 -1.17 -38.71
CA SER A 12 12.02 -1.35 -37.75
C SER A 12 11.20 -2.55 -38.20
N LYS A 13 11.26 -3.64 -37.43
CA LYS A 13 10.19 -4.64 -37.37
C LYS A 13 10.40 -5.58 -36.17
N LYS A 14 9.29 -5.78 -35.46
CA LYS A 14 8.92 -6.98 -34.72
C LYS A 14 9.57 -7.21 -33.36
N ILE A 15 8.77 -6.99 -32.30
CA ILE A 15 8.14 -8.04 -31.47
C ILE A 15 7.72 -7.44 -30.13
N LEU A 16 6.41 -7.37 -29.95
CA LEU A 16 5.72 -7.41 -28.67
C LEU A 16 6.42 -8.37 -27.69
N ASN A 17 7.14 -7.80 -26.72
CA ASN A 17 7.52 -8.46 -25.48
C ASN A 17 7.11 -7.55 -24.33
N PHE A 18 5.79 -7.44 -24.08
CA PHE A 18 5.22 -6.60 -23.01
C PHE A 18 4.58 -7.42 -21.87
N PHE A 19 4.69 -8.75 -21.87
CA PHE A 19 4.21 -9.58 -20.76
C PHE A 19 5.25 -10.64 -20.40
N GLY A 20 6.18 -10.24 -19.54
CA GLY A 20 7.23 -11.11 -19.04
C GLY A 20 7.81 -10.63 -17.71
N TYR A 21 7.02 -9.95 -16.87
CA TYR A 21 7.40 -9.77 -15.47
C TYR A 21 7.07 -11.06 -14.72
N LEU A 22 8.03 -11.99 -14.79
CA LEU A 22 8.15 -13.11 -13.86
C LEU A 22 8.09 -12.56 -12.44
N MET A 23 6.95 -12.82 -11.80
CA MET A 23 6.64 -12.48 -10.42
C MET A 23 7.73 -13.02 -9.49
N ASN A 24 8.54 -12.13 -8.95
CA ASN A 24 9.41 -12.47 -7.83
C ASN A 24 8.53 -12.56 -6.57
N ARG A 25 7.95 -13.75 -6.33
CA ARG A 25 6.98 -14.05 -5.26
C ARG A 25 7.59 -14.10 -3.85
N ASN A 26 8.89 -13.82 -3.75
CA ASN A 26 9.66 -13.88 -2.52
C ASN A 26 10.29 -12.51 -2.30
N TYR A 27 9.90 -11.79 -1.24
CA TYR A 27 10.56 -10.55 -0.88
C TYR A 27 11.39 -10.75 0.40
N THR A 28 12.62 -10.24 0.36
CA THR A 28 13.57 -10.34 1.46
C THR A 28 13.42 -9.11 2.34
N VAL A 29 13.06 -9.32 3.60
CA VAL A 29 13.03 -8.24 4.61
C VAL A 29 14.23 -8.36 5.53
N ASN A 30 14.94 -7.23 5.70
CA ASN A 30 15.94 -7.09 6.74
C ASN A 30 15.21 -6.82 8.06
N THR A 31 15.07 -7.86 8.86
CA THR A 31 14.61 -7.71 10.25
C THR A 31 15.73 -7.09 11.09
N ARG A 32 15.39 -6.36 12.16
CA ARG A 32 16.38 -5.71 13.06
C ARG A 32 17.36 -6.68 13.73
N PHE A 33 17.21 -7.98 13.53
CA PHE A 33 18.09 -9.05 14.03
C PHE A 33 19.14 -9.53 13.01
N GLY A 34 19.37 -8.80 11.92
CA GLY A 34 20.40 -9.13 10.92
C GLY A 34 20.12 -10.40 10.08
N LYS A 35 19.00 -11.09 10.33
CA LYS A 35 18.59 -12.27 9.55
C LYS A 35 17.70 -11.84 8.40
N LYS A 36 18.18 -12.08 7.16
CA LYS A 36 17.37 -12.03 5.94
C LYS A 36 16.34 -13.15 6.01
N LYS A 37 15.06 -12.80 6.09
CA LYS A 37 13.96 -13.77 6.01
C LYS A 37 13.25 -13.59 4.67
N THR A 38 13.16 -14.66 3.90
CA THR A 38 12.29 -14.74 2.74
C THR A 38 10.91 -15.13 3.24
N LEU A 39 9.95 -14.21 3.14
CA LEU A 39 8.58 -14.49 3.52
C LEU A 39 7.79 -14.91 2.28
N LYS A 40 7.14 -16.06 2.38
CA LYS A 40 6.17 -16.50 1.39
C LYS A 40 4.86 -15.73 1.62
N PRO A 41 4.17 -15.30 0.56
CA PRO A 41 2.85 -14.68 0.69
C PRO A 41 1.91 -15.68 1.37
N ASP A 42 1.18 -15.20 2.38
CA ASP A 42 0.11 -15.99 3.01
C ASP A 42 -1.02 -16.18 2.00
N SER A 43 -1.46 -17.43 1.81
CA SER A 43 -2.54 -17.76 0.88
C SER A 43 -3.91 -17.27 1.35
N ASN A 44 -4.05 -16.93 2.64
CA ASN A 44 -5.30 -16.42 3.22
C ASN A 44 -5.43 -14.89 3.12
N ASP A 45 -4.42 -14.19 2.60
CA ASP A 45 -4.33 -12.73 2.57
C ASP A 45 -5.14 -12.07 1.42
N LYS A 46 -6.21 -12.73 0.96
CA LYS A 46 -6.99 -12.32 -0.23
C LYS A 46 -7.77 -11.02 -0.04
N VAL A 47 -8.15 -10.68 1.19
CA VAL A 47 -9.03 -9.51 1.46
C VAL A 47 -8.33 -8.16 1.21
N PHE A 48 -6.99 -8.14 1.24
CA PHE A 48 -6.22 -6.89 1.24
C PHE A 48 -5.16 -6.78 0.16
N THR A 49 -4.98 -7.77 -0.69
CA THR A 49 -3.88 -7.72 -1.68
C THR A 49 -4.34 -6.99 -2.92
N SER A 50 -3.63 -5.92 -3.32
CA SER A 50 -3.83 -5.33 -4.65
C SER A 50 -3.29 -6.29 -5.70
N PHE A 51 -3.52 -6.00 -6.98
CA PHE A 51 -2.89 -6.74 -8.07
C PHE A 51 -1.35 -6.85 -7.92
N SER A 52 -0.73 -5.86 -7.26
CA SER A 52 0.71 -5.82 -6.96
C SER A 52 1.12 -6.59 -5.67
N GLY A 53 0.18 -7.21 -4.97
CA GLY A 53 0.39 -7.87 -3.68
C GLY A 53 0.69 -6.92 -2.52
N THR A 54 0.49 -5.62 -2.72
CA THR A 54 0.78 -4.56 -1.74
C THR A 54 -0.49 -3.81 -1.39
N ASN A 55 -0.82 -3.69 -0.11
CA ASN A 55 -1.86 -2.78 0.37
C ASN A 55 -1.23 -1.54 1.00
N THR A 56 -1.87 -0.39 0.84
CA THR A 56 -1.53 0.79 1.64
C THR A 56 -2.79 1.29 2.32
N PHE A 57 -2.71 1.52 3.62
CA PHE A 57 -3.80 2.05 4.45
C PHE A 57 -3.24 3.01 5.50
N SER A 58 -4.09 3.73 6.19
CA SER A 58 -3.74 4.63 7.29
C SER A 58 -4.15 4.00 8.61
N TYR A 59 -3.25 3.90 9.60
CA TYR A 59 -3.57 3.51 10.98
C TYR A 59 -3.29 4.67 11.93
N LYS A 60 -4.31 5.09 12.67
CA LYS A 60 -4.28 6.33 13.49
C LYS A 60 -3.74 7.54 12.70
N GLY A 61 -4.06 7.66 11.41
CA GLY A 61 -3.59 8.76 10.56
C GLY A 61 -2.19 8.56 9.98
N ILE A 62 -1.47 7.50 10.33
CA ILE A 62 -0.13 7.22 9.83
C ILE A 62 -0.21 6.17 8.74
N VAL A 63 0.51 6.36 7.63
CA VAL A 63 0.43 5.45 6.49
C VAL A 63 1.22 4.16 6.75
N VAL A 64 0.55 3.04 6.57
CA VAL A 64 1.07 1.67 6.69
C VAL A 64 0.98 0.98 5.33
N VAL A 65 2.07 0.33 4.94
CA VAL A 65 2.15 -0.52 3.75
C VAL A 65 2.21 -1.96 4.20
N LYS A 66 1.27 -2.78 3.73
CA LYS A 66 1.25 -4.24 3.95
C LYS A 66 1.68 -4.94 2.66
N LYS A 67 2.68 -5.82 2.75
CA LYS A 67 3.14 -6.63 1.63
C LYS A 67 3.48 -8.02 2.15
N GLY A 68 2.80 -9.05 1.63
CA GLY A 68 3.00 -10.47 1.96
C GLY A 68 3.17 -10.79 3.45
N GLY A 69 2.24 -10.33 4.30
CA GLY A 69 2.27 -10.55 5.75
C GLY A 69 3.15 -9.59 6.55
N CYS A 70 3.94 -8.73 5.90
CA CYS A 70 4.72 -7.69 6.56
C CYS A 70 4.06 -6.33 6.51
N TYR A 71 4.25 -5.55 7.56
CA TYR A 71 3.86 -4.15 7.67
C TYR A 71 5.10 -3.27 7.77
N THR A 72 5.13 -2.21 6.99
CA THR A 72 6.09 -1.12 7.11
C THR A 72 5.35 0.20 7.25
N VAL A 73 5.91 1.10 8.05
CA VAL A 73 5.27 2.37 8.37
C VAL A 73 6.01 3.48 7.64
N LYS A 74 5.28 4.33 6.91
CA LYS A 74 5.85 5.55 6.34
C LYS A 74 6.03 6.57 7.46
N GLU A 75 7.20 7.20 7.48
CA GLU A 75 7.51 8.20 8.49
C GLU A 75 6.54 9.40 8.43
N ALA A 76 6.05 9.81 9.59
CA ALA A 76 5.19 10.97 9.72
C ALA A 76 5.97 12.13 10.33
N LYS A 77 5.81 13.32 9.74
CA LYS A 77 6.38 14.56 10.26
C LYS A 77 5.39 15.16 11.26
N LEU A 78 5.42 14.66 12.50
CA LEU A 78 4.51 15.06 13.56
C LEU A 78 5.33 15.37 14.82
N GLN A 79 5.03 16.49 15.47
CA GLN A 79 5.75 16.89 16.69
C GLN A 79 5.41 15.92 17.83
N GLY A 80 6.42 15.47 18.58
CA GLY A 80 6.27 14.45 19.62
C GLY A 80 6.24 13.01 19.10
N TYR A 81 6.31 12.79 17.78
CA TYR A 81 6.30 11.46 17.18
C TYR A 81 7.64 10.74 17.36
N ALA A 82 7.63 9.64 18.11
CA ALA A 82 8.82 8.84 18.35
C ALA A 82 9.00 7.76 17.27
N SER A 83 9.50 8.17 16.09
CA SER A 83 9.66 7.30 14.91
C SER A 83 10.46 6.02 15.16
N ARG A 84 11.35 6.02 16.16
CA ARG A 84 12.14 4.85 16.59
C ARG A 84 11.30 3.61 16.89
N PHE A 85 10.08 3.77 17.43
CA PHE A 85 9.20 2.63 17.75
C PHE A 85 8.62 1.98 16.50
N LEU A 86 8.44 2.74 15.42
CA LEU A 86 7.85 2.28 14.16
C LEU A 86 8.87 2.04 13.06
N SER A 87 10.17 2.15 13.36
CA SER A 87 11.21 1.87 12.37
C SER A 87 11.37 0.37 12.12
N GLY A 88 11.41 -0.05 10.85
CA GLY A 88 11.60 -1.45 10.47
C GLY A 88 10.34 -2.13 9.95
N VAL A 89 10.28 -3.45 10.15
CA VAL A 89 9.26 -4.34 9.56
C VAL A 89 8.58 -5.11 10.68
N PHE A 90 7.25 -5.10 10.67
CA PHE A 90 6.41 -5.85 11.59
C PHE A 90 5.80 -7.04 10.84
N THR A 91 5.68 -8.18 11.50
CA THR A 91 5.02 -9.38 10.93
C THR A 91 3.68 -9.67 11.57
N ASP A 92 3.35 -8.98 12.67
CA ASP A 92 2.11 -9.13 13.39
C ASP A 92 1.51 -7.75 13.70
N ALA A 93 0.19 -7.67 13.57
CA ALA A 93 -0.53 -6.42 13.73
C ALA A 93 -0.60 -5.96 15.20
N ARG A 94 -0.54 -6.89 16.15
CA ARG A 94 -0.59 -6.59 17.58
C ARG A 94 0.65 -5.80 18.02
N SER A 95 1.85 -6.26 17.65
CA SER A 95 3.10 -5.55 17.93
C SER A 95 3.15 -4.22 17.21
N LEU A 96 2.62 -4.15 15.99
CA LEU A 96 2.49 -2.88 15.26
C LEU A 96 1.58 -1.89 16.02
N ALA A 97 0.43 -2.33 16.54
CA ALA A 97 -0.48 -1.50 17.30
C ALA A 97 0.16 -0.96 18.59
N LEU A 98 0.85 -1.81 19.35
CA LEU A 98 1.59 -1.39 20.56
C LEU A 98 2.71 -0.39 20.24
N ALA A 99 3.42 -0.60 19.12
CA ALA A 99 4.42 0.34 18.65
C ALA A 99 3.80 1.70 18.25
N PHE A 100 2.59 1.70 17.69
CA PHE A 100 1.86 2.94 17.40
C PHE A 100 1.45 3.68 18.67
N ASP A 101 0.96 2.96 19.69
CA ASP A 101 0.60 3.56 20.98
C ASP A 101 1.81 4.25 21.61
N SER A 102 2.97 3.60 21.56
CA SER A 102 4.25 4.15 22.05
C SER A 102 4.75 5.32 21.21
N ALA A 103 4.56 5.28 19.88
CA ALA A 103 5.06 6.33 18.99
C ALA A 103 4.21 7.62 19.02
N LEU A 104 2.94 7.51 19.42
CA LEU A 104 1.96 8.58 19.41
C LEU A 104 1.63 9.12 20.82
N SER A 105 2.31 8.67 21.87
CA SER A 105 1.99 9.02 23.27
C SER A 105 2.08 10.52 23.54
N ASP A 106 3.11 11.19 22.99
CA ASP A 106 3.45 12.59 23.28
C ASP A 106 3.14 13.53 22.11
N VAL A 107 2.34 13.06 21.17
CA VAL A 107 2.03 13.77 19.94
C VAL A 107 1.04 14.92 20.19
N ASP A 108 1.28 16.03 19.51
CA ASP A 108 0.32 17.14 19.41
C ASP A 108 -1.02 16.67 18.83
N LYS A 109 -2.08 16.77 19.63
CA LYS A 109 -3.41 16.24 19.30
C LYS A 109 -4.01 16.92 18.07
N ASP A 110 -3.89 18.23 17.94
CA ASP A 110 -4.52 18.98 16.84
C ASP A 110 -3.85 18.63 15.51
N LYS A 111 -2.52 18.57 15.51
CA LYS A 111 -1.77 18.10 14.34
C LYS A 111 -2.06 16.64 14.03
N HIS A 112 -2.28 15.81 15.05
CA HIS A 112 -2.66 14.41 14.85
C HIS A 112 -4.04 14.28 14.20
N TYR A 113 -5.03 15.04 14.67
CA TYR A 113 -6.37 15.08 14.06
C TYR A 113 -6.33 15.54 12.61
N ALA A 114 -5.55 16.59 12.31
CA ALA A 114 -5.36 17.05 10.93
C ALA A 114 -4.73 15.95 10.05
N LEU A 115 -3.75 15.21 10.58
CA LEU A 115 -3.13 14.09 9.88
C LEU A 115 -4.11 12.94 9.62
N ARG A 116 -4.97 12.62 10.60
CA ARG A 116 -6.05 11.62 10.45
C ARG A 116 -7.06 12.03 9.41
N ALA A 117 -7.49 13.30 9.41
CA ALA A 117 -8.41 13.83 8.42
C ALA A 117 -7.86 13.78 6.99
N LYS A 118 -6.54 13.96 6.84
CA LYS A 118 -5.84 13.86 5.56
C LYS A 118 -5.71 12.42 5.06
N ASN A 119 -5.38 11.48 5.94
CA ASN A 119 -5.09 10.10 5.58
C ASN A 119 -6.30 9.19 5.87
N GLN A 120 -7.27 9.23 4.97
CA GLN A 120 -8.53 8.49 5.10
C GLN A 120 -8.48 7.13 4.41
N ASN A 121 -9.01 6.11 5.07
CA ASN A 121 -9.26 4.83 4.43
C ASN A 121 -10.67 4.81 3.86
N ILE A 122 -10.80 4.14 2.71
CA ILE A 122 -12.10 3.83 2.13
C ILE A 122 -12.20 2.34 1.85
N GLN A 123 -13.43 1.84 1.81
CA GLN A 123 -13.75 0.47 1.40
C GLN A 123 -14.37 0.48 0.01
N CYS A 124 -13.83 -0.33 -0.89
CA CYS A 124 -14.44 -0.56 -2.19
C CYS A 124 -15.79 -1.31 -2.02
N PRO A 125 -16.90 -0.83 -2.60
CA PRO A 125 -18.19 -1.52 -2.52
C PRO A 125 -18.18 -2.86 -3.27
N HIS A 126 -17.38 -2.98 -4.32
CA HIS A 126 -17.28 -4.20 -5.13
C HIS A 126 -16.41 -5.29 -4.47
N CYS A 127 -15.09 -5.06 -4.32
CA CYS A 127 -14.17 -6.08 -3.82
C CYS A 127 -14.01 -6.08 -2.29
N ARG A 128 -14.64 -5.13 -1.58
CA ARG A 128 -14.56 -4.96 -0.12
C ARG A 128 -13.17 -4.67 0.46
N SER A 129 -12.15 -4.50 -0.38
CA SER A 129 -10.80 -4.11 0.06
C SER A 129 -10.81 -2.72 0.68
N ILE A 130 -10.04 -2.57 1.76
CA ILE A 130 -9.82 -1.30 2.45
C ILE A 130 -8.42 -0.78 2.08
N TYR A 131 -8.36 0.48 1.64
CA TYR A 131 -7.14 1.13 1.20
C TYR A 131 -7.15 2.62 1.50
N LEU A 132 -5.96 3.23 1.47
CA LEU A 132 -5.74 4.66 1.64
C LEU A 132 -6.23 5.40 0.39
N LEU A 133 -7.12 6.36 0.57
CA LEU A 133 -7.58 7.23 -0.52
C LEU A 133 -6.47 8.20 -0.90
N TYR A 134 -5.97 8.07 -2.13
CA TYR A 134 -5.06 9.05 -2.73
C TYR A 134 -5.80 9.95 -3.70
N LYS A 135 -5.33 11.20 -3.85
CA LYS A 135 -5.86 12.12 -4.86
C LYS A 135 -5.69 11.58 -6.28
N SER A 136 -4.64 10.81 -6.55
CA SER A 136 -4.41 10.20 -7.87
C SER A 136 -5.43 9.12 -8.25
N MET A 137 -6.22 8.64 -7.30
CA MET A 137 -7.32 7.68 -7.55
C MET A 137 -8.62 8.39 -7.89
N GLN A 138 -8.66 9.73 -7.73
CA GLN A 138 -9.84 10.54 -7.96
C GLN A 138 -9.78 11.15 -9.35
N SER A 139 -10.89 11.06 -10.07
CA SER A 139 -11.12 11.76 -11.32
C SER A 139 -12.42 12.54 -11.24
N GLU A 140 -12.42 13.75 -11.79
CA GLU A 140 -13.63 14.58 -11.87
C GLU A 140 -14.24 14.43 -13.25
N GLN A 141 -15.53 14.08 -13.29
CA GLN A 141 -16.30 13.96 -14.52
C GLN A 141 -17.67 14.59 -14.28
N TYR A 142 -18.06 15.56 -15.11
CA TYR A 142 -19.36 16.24 -15.04
C TYR A 142 -19.72 16.85 -13.66
N GLY A 143 -18.71 17.28 -12.90
CA GLY A 143 -18.89 17.85 -11.56
C GLY A 143 -19.00 16.81 -10.43
N GLU A 144 -18.91 15.52 -10.76
CA GLU A 144 -18.87 14.43 -9.81
C GLU A 144 -17.46 13.85 -9.67
N VAL A 145 -17.14 13.35 -8.47
CA VAL A 145 -15.85 12.71 -8.19
C VAL A 145 -16.02 11.20 -8.26
N TYR A 146 -15.18 10.56 -9.08
CA TYR A 146 -15.09 9.12 -9.23
C TYR A 146 -13.77 8.61 -8.66
N ILE A 147 -13.81 7.43 -8.03
CA ILE A 147 -12.68 6.80 -7.37
C ILE A 147 -12.42 5.45 -8.02
N GLU A 148 -11.20 5.26 -8.53
CA GLU A 148 -10.73 3.96 -9.04
C GLU A 148 -10.11 3.12 -7.91
N CYS A 149 -10.60 1.89 -7.75
CA CYS A 149 -10.09 0.96 -6.76
C CYS A 149 -8.73 0.37 -7.20
N PRO A 150 -7.63 0.51 -6.44
CA PRO A 150 -6.32 -0.03 -6.82
C PRO A 150 -6.22 -1.56 -6.72
N HIS A 151 -7.27 -2.22 -6.20
CA HIS A 151 -7.32 -3.67 -6.03
C HIS A 151 -8.07 -4.36 -7.16
N CYS A 152 -9.22 -3.84 -7.58
CA CYS A 152 -10.06 -4.44 -8.61
C CYS A 152 -10.29 -3.55 -9.84
N GLN A 153 -9.73 -2.33 -9.87
CA GLN A 153 -9.84 -1.37 -10.98
C GLN A 153 -11.26 -0.88 -11.29
N GLU A 154 -12.24 -1.27 -10.47
CA GLU A 154 -13.59 -0.73 -10.56
C GLU A 154 -13.61 0.74 -10.19
N VAL A 155 -14.39 1.50 -10.96
CA VAL A 155 -14.59 2.93 -10.77
C VAL A 155 -15.95 3.15 -10.10
N HIS A 156 -15.94 3.92 -9.03
CA HIS A 156 -17.11 4.14 -8.20
C HIS A 156 -17.34 5.64 -7.99
N PRO A 157 -18.59 6.12 -7.99
CA PRO A 157 -18.89 7.45 -7.48
C PRO A 157 -18.37 7.60 -6.05
N SER A 158 -17.81 8.76 -5.70
CA SER A 158 -17.24 9.02 -4.37
C SER A 158 -18.23 8.75 -3.23
N ASP A 159 -19.52 9.00 -3.45
CA ASP A 159 -20.55 8.81 -2.42
C ASP A 159 -20.90 7.33 -2.19
N SER A 160 -20.48 6.44 -3.09
CA SER A 160 -20.72 4.99 -2.97
C SER A 160 -19.62 4.24 -2.21
N VAL A 161 -18.47 4.88 -1.94
CA VAL A 161 -17.40 4.28 -1.12
C VAL A 161 -17.60 4.63 0.35
N SER A 162 -17.43 3.63 1.23
CA SER A 162 -17.57 3.86 2.66
C SER A 162 -16.24 4.33 3.25
N ARG A 163 -16.23 5.42 4.01
CA ARG A 163 -15.08 5.81 4.83
C ARG A 163 -14.95 4.87 6.01
N VAL A 164 -13.75 4.38 6.26
CA VAL A 164 -13.49 3.39 7.32
C VAL A 164 -12.56 3.96 8.37
N ASP A 165 -13.07 4.09 9.58
CA ASP A 165 -12.26 4.36 10.76
C ASP A 165 -11.84 3.06 11.46
N TRP A 166 -10.57 3.02 11.84
CA TRP A 166 -9.86 1.78 12.20
C TRP A 166 -10.09 1.16 13.60
N PRO A 167 -10.78 1.74 14.61
CA PRO A 167 -10.94 1.00 15.86
C PRO A 167 -11.83 -0.25 15.71
N LEU A 168 -12.72 -0.30 14.71
CA LEU A 168 -13.70 -1.39 14.58
C LEU A 168 -13.20 -2.64 13.86
N TYR A 169 -12.23 -2.53 12.95
CA TYR A 169 -11.85 -3.65 12.11
C TYR A 169 -10.62 -4.42 12.62
N PHE A 170 -9.87 -3.87 13.58
CA PHE A 170 -8.58 -4.47 13.99
C PHE A 170 -8.80 -5.83 14.69
N HIS A 171 -9.97 -6.04 15.28
CA HIS A 171 -10.35 -7.33 15.85
C HIS A 171 -10.84 -8.33 14.80
N THR A 172 -11.51 -7.89 13.75
CA THR A 172 -12.09 -8.75 12.71
C THR A 172 -11.10 -9.17 11.63
N LEU A 173 -9.97 -8.46 11.50
CA LEU A 173 -9.01 -8.63 10.40
C LEU A 173 -7.72 -9.38 10.78
N PHE A 174 -7.56 -9.77 12.05
CA PHE A 174 -6.34 -10.42 12.56
C PHE A 174 -6.57 -11.70 13.37
N ILE A 175 -7.81 -12.20 13.41
CA ILE A 175 -8.18 -13.48 14.03
C ILE A 175 -8.89 -14.34 12.97
N THR A 176 -8.16 -14.75 11.94
CA THR A 176 -8.48 -15.92 11.10
C THR A 176 -7.20 -16.51 10.57
#